data_AF-A0A090V4N2-F1
#
_entry.id   AF-A0A090V4N2-F1
#
_cell.length_a   1.000
_cell.length_b   1.000
_cell.length_c   1.000
_cell.angle_alpha   90.00
_cell.angle_beta   90.00
_cell.angle_gamma   90.00
#
_symmetry.space_group_name_H-M   'P 1'
#
loop_
_entity.id
_entity.type
_entity.pdbx_description
1 polymer ?
#
loop_
_entity_poly.entity_id
_entity_poly.type
_entity_poly.pdbx_seq_one_letter_code
_entity_poly.pdbx_strand_id
1 'polypeptide(L)'
;MTETILTPNSAYVDDGCDWTETILWRMNAGARACSRSVFVPAPHRVQVVQPRIPVTPKKHPAPAMAAVEPETETAKNTLSAQALVAIMQGRTLSYQAILAAINREHGDITITLPQLQKRVFALLQSNLVEIHRHDDMPVTHFTLINVDPRFYALSDKNARA
;
A
#
# COMPACT_ATOMS: atom_id res chain seq x y z
N MET A 1 -12.38 2.98 44.61
CA MET A 1 -11.32 2.67 43.62
C MET A 1 -11.65 3.46 42.37
N THR A 2 -10.94 4.56 42.12
CA THR A 2 -11.15 5.41 40.94
C THR A 2 -10.10 5.02 39.90
N GLU A 3 -10.53 4.43 38.80
CA GLU A 3 -9.65 4.07 37.69
C GLU A 3 -9.36 5.31 36.85
N THR A 4 -8.10 5.76 36.89
CA THR A 4 -7.59 6.81 36.02
C THR A 4 -7.38 6.21 34.63
N ILE A 5 -8.25 6.54 33.68
CA ILE A 5 -8.08 6.19 32.27
C ILE A 5 -6.92 7.03 31.72
N LEU A 6 -5.71 6.47 31.67
CA LEU A 6 -4.63 7.03 30.85
C LEU A 6 -4.96 6.71 29.38
N THR A 7 -5.55 7.68 28.69
CA THR A 7 -5.57 7.66 27.22
C THR A 7 -4.13 7.68 26.71
N PRO A 8 -3.70 6.71 25.86
CA PRO A 8 -2.37 6.75 25.28
C PRO A 8 -2.23 8.05 24.49
N ASN A 9 -1.16 8.78 24.76
CA ASN A 9 -0.79 10.01 24.07
C ASN A 9 -0.73 9.69 22.56
N SER A 10 -1.78 10.01 21.82
CA SER A 10 -1.72 9.94 20.36
C SER A 10 -0.68 10.97 19.97
N ALA A 11 0.48 10.51 19.50
CA ALA A 11 1.49 11.36 18.92
C ALA A 11 0.88 12.01 17.67
N TYR A 12 0.17 13.11 17.88
CA TYR A 12 -0.35 13.94 16.82
C TYR A 12 0.87 14.59 16.20
N VAL A 13 1.27 14.06 15.04
CA VAL A 13 2.32 14.66 14.23
C VAL A 13 1.75 15.99 13.76
N ASP A 14 2.26 17.08 14.34
CA ASP A 14 1.94 18.42 13.86
C ASP A 14 2.51 18.56 12.44
N ASP A 15 1.62 18.62 11.46
CA ASP A 15 1.97 18.77 10.05
C ASP A 15 2.66 20.11 9.74
N GLY A 16 2.80 21.01 10.73
CA GLY A 16 3.51 22.29 10.60
C GLY A 16 2.86 23.26 9.60
N CYS A 17 1.64 22.93 9.17
CA CYS A 17 0.83 23.73 8.26
C CYS A 17 -0.03 24.70 9.05
N ASP A 18 -0.04 25.97 8.64
CA ASP A 18 -0.95 26.95 9.19
C ASP A 18 -2.35 26.74 8.58
N TRP A 19 -3.27 26.25 9.41
CA TRP A 19 -4.66 25.97 9.04
C TRP A 19 -5.60 27.14 9.32
N THR A 20 -5.13 28.20 9.99
CA THR A 20 -5.98 29.29 10.51
C THR A 20 -6.87 29.89 9.42
N GLU A 21 -6.28 30.30 8.30
CA GLU A 21 -7.00 30.88 7.16
C GLU A 21 -8.01 29.92 6.54
N THR A 22 -7.70 28.63 6.47
CA THR A 22 -8.64 27.62 5.93
C THR A 22 -9.82 27.40 6.88
N ILE A 23 -9.56 27.37 8.18
CA ILE A 23 -10.59 27.21 9.22
C ILE A 23 -11.49 28.44 9.24
N LEU A 24 -10.92 29.65 9.28
CA LEU A 24 -11.65 30.92 9.18
C LEU A 24 -12.47 30.98 7.90
N TRP A 25 -11.90 30.56 6.77
CA TRP A 25 -12.63 30.50 5.52
C TRP A 25 -13.84 29.56 5.69
N ARG A 26 -13.67 28.31 6.14
CA ARG A 26 -14.79 27.37 6.31
C ARG A 26 -15.87 27.86 7.27
N MET A 27 -15.48 28.44 8.40
CA MET A 27 -16.40 29.00 9.39
C MET A 27 -17.27 30.12 8.77
N ASN A 28 -16.69 30.94 7.89
CA ASN A 28 -17.40 32.03 7.25
C ASN A 28 -18.12 31.64 5.94
N ALA A 29 -18.28 30.34 5.65
CA ALA A 29 -18.91 29.86 4.42
C ALA A 29 -20.39 30.25 4.31
N GLY A 30 -21.14 30.19 5.41
CA GLY A 30 -22.55 30.57 5.44
C GLY A 30 -22.76 32.05 5.14
N ALA A 31 -21.95 32.94 5.76
CA ALA A 31 -22.04 34.36 5.47
C ALA A 31 -21.71 34.66 4.01
N ARG A 32 -20.69 33.99 3.44
CA ARG A 32 -20.33 34.15 2.02
C ARG A 32 -21.38 33.62 1.05
N ALA A 33 -22.09 32.55 1.41
CA ALA A 33 -23.18 32.02 0.60
C ALA A 33 -24.40 32.96 0.58
N CYS A 34 -24.63 33.66 1.69
CA CYS A 34 -25.76 34.60 1.83
C CYS A 34 -25.40 36.02 1.38
N SER A 35 -24.14 36.43 1.48
CA SER A 35 -23.69 37.72 0.95
C SER A 35 -23.58 37.63 -0.56
N ARG A 36 -24.23 38.55 -1.28
CA ARG A 36 -24.11 38.69 -2.75
C ARG A 36 -22.73 39.22 -3.19
N SER A 37 -21.69 38.97 -2.40
CA SER A 37 -20.30 39.30 -2.68
C SER A 37 -19.74 38.36 -3.74
N VAL A 38 -18.64 38.79 -4.37
CA VAL A 38 -17.90 37.97 -5.33
C VAL A 38 -17.43 36.67 -4.66
N PHE A 39 -17.48 35.57 -5.41
CA PHE A 39 -16.98 34.28 -4.94
C PHE A 39 -15.48 34.36 -4.67
N VAL A 40 -15.07 33.99 -3.45
CA VAL A 40 -13.66 33.93 -3.03
C VAL A 40 -13.31 32.46 -2.80
N PRO A 41 -12.38 31.87 -3.57
CA PRO A 41 -11.96 30.49 -3.37
C PRO A 41 -11.27 30.31 -2.01
N ALA A 42 -11.26 29.07 -1.51
CA ALA A 42 -10.59 28.77 -0.25
C ALA A 42 -9.08 29.04 -0.35
N PRO A 43 -8.47 29.70 0.67
CA PRO A 43 -7.03 29.90 0.70
C PRO A 43 -6.31 28.55 0.81
N HIS A 44 -5.17 28.43 0.13
CA HIS A 44 -4.33 27.24 0.21
C HIS A 44 -3.58 27.23 1.55
N ARG A 45 -3.43 26.03 2.14
CA ARG A 45 -2.61 25.85 3.35
C ARG A 45 -1.17 26.30 3.10
N VAL A 46 -0.63 27.09 4.02
CA VAL A 46 0.77 27.54 3.97
C VAL A 46 1.58 26.71 4.95
N GLN A 47 2.65 26.11 4.47
CA GLN A 47 3.58 25.37 5.33
C GLN A 47 4.53 26.37 6.00
N VAL A 48 4.33 26.62 7.29
CA VAL A 48 5.10 27.61 8.05
C VAL A 48 6.29 26.94 8.76
N VAL A 49 6.11 25.69 9.18
CA VAL A 49 7.16 24.88 9.79
C VAL A 49 7.38 23.64 8.93
N GLN A 50 8.61 23.43 8.46
CA GLN A 50 8.98 22.17 7.84
C GLN A 50 8.95 21.10 8.94
N PRO A 51 8.09 20.06 8.84
CA PRO A 51 8.07 19.00 9.82
C PRO A 51 9.46 18.37 9.85
N ARG A 52 10.06 18.28 11.05
CA ARG A 52 11.29 17.52 11.26
C ARG A 52 10.94 16.05 11.16
N ILE A 53 10.92 15.55 9.94
CA ILE A 53 10.86 14.12 9.67
C ILE A 53 12.24 13.56 10.03
N PRO A 54 12.40 12.67 11.03
CA PRO A 54 13.61 11.88 11.14
C PRO A 54 13.74 11.08 9.83
N VAL A 55 14.83 11.33 9.11
CA VAL A 55 15.07 10.85 7.75
C VAL A 55 14.89 9.34 7.69
N THR A 56 13.74 8.92 7.19
CA THR A 56 13.60 7.63 6.52
C THR A 56 13.38 7.95 5.05
N PRO A 57 14.18 7.38 4.14
CA PRO A 57 14.17 7.82 2.75
C PRO A 57 12.85 7.38 2.10
N LYS A 58 11.97 8.35 1.81
CA LYS A 58 10.81 8.16 0.93
C LYS A 58 10.98 8.96 -0.35
N LYS A 59 11.10 8.16 -1.41
CA LYS A 59 11.01 8.39 -2.86
C LYS A 59 10.14 9.59 -3.28
N HIS A 60 10.69 10.47 -4.11
CA HIS A 60 10.00 11.58 -4.79
C HIS A 60 9.15 11.12 -5.99
N PRO A 61 8.15 11.91 -6.43
CA PRO A 61 7.41 11.69 -7.68
C PRO A 61 8.17 12.21 -8.92
N ALA A 62 7.88 11.61 -10.07
CA ALA A 62 8.62 11.70 -11.34
C ALA A 62 8.69 13.08 -12.00
N PRO A 63 9.65 13.26 -12.93
CA PRO A 63 9.28 13.72 -14.27
C PRO A 63 9.89 12.86 -15.41
N ALA A 64 9.45 13.19 -16.62
CA ALA A 64 9.48 12.42 -17.84
C ALA A 64 10.87 12.14 -18.47
N MET A 65 10.88 11.08 -19.29
CA MET A 65 11.78 10.79 -20.41
C MET A 65 13.29 10.79 -20.16
N ALA A 66 13.84 9.60 -19.98
CA ALA A 66 15.10 9.20 -20.62
C ALA A 66 15.14 7.68 -20.71
N ALA A 67 15.35 7.17 -21.92
CA ALA A 67 15.60 5.76 -22.19
C ALA A 67 16.87 5.33 -21.44
N VAL A 68 16.74 4.40 -20.50
CA VAL A 68 17.86 3.61 -19.97
C VAL A 68 17.28 2.22 -19.66
N GLU A 69 17.70 1.23 -20.42
CA GLU A 69 17.52 -0.18 -20.05
C GLU A 69 18.26 -0.44 -18.73
N PRO A 70 17.64 -1.08 -17.73
CA PRO A 70 18.38 -1.72 -16.67
C PRO A 70 18.29 -3.22 -16.90
N GLU A 71 19.27 -3.75 -17.60
CA GLU A 71 19.57 -5.17 -17.55
C GLU A 71 20.11 -5.54 -16.15
N THR A 72 19.40 -6.47 -15.49
CA THR A 72 19.98 -7.69 -14.90
C THR A 72 20.53 -7.74 -13.46
N GLU A 73 19.98 -7.01 -12.47
CA GLU A 73 20.22 -7.40 -11.05
C GLU A 73 18.97 -7.51 -10.16
N THR A 74 17.93 -6.72 -10.38
CA THR A 74 16.64 -6.82 -9.64
C THR A 74 15.71 -7.92 -10.16
N ALA A 75 16.07 -8.57 -11.27
CA ALA A 75 15.27 -9.61 -11.92
C ALA A 75 15.42 -11.01 -11.27
N LYS A 76 16.51 -11.26 -10.53
CA LYS A 76 16.78 -12.59 -9.94
C LYS A 76 15.95 -12.90 -8.68
N ASN A 77 15.36 -11.88 -8.04
CA ASN A 77 14.54 -12.05 -6.83
C ASN A 77 13.05 -11.78 -7.05
N THR A 78 12.62 -11.54 -8.28
CA THR A 78 11.23 -11.17 -8.59
C THR A 78 10.45 -12.38 -9.10
N LEU A 79 9.80 -13.11 -8.20
CA LEU A 79 8.85 -14.16 -8.60
C LEU A 79 7.68 -13.53 -9.38
N SER A 80 7.34 -14.08 -10.53
CA SER A 80 6.25 -13.55 -11.36
C SER A 80 4.89 -13.82 -10.71
N ALA A 81 3.93 -12.90 -10.84
CA ALA A 81 2.57 -13.14 -10.33
C ALA A 81 1.95 -14.43 -10.90
N GLN A 82 2.29 -14.76 -12.15
CA GLN A 82 1.84 -15.98 -12.80
C GLN A 82 2.40 -17.24 -12.12
N ALA A 83 3.68 -17.25 -11.75
CA ALA A 83 4.27 -18.34 -11.00
C ALA A 83 3.60 -18.52 -9.63
N LEU A 84 3.34 -17.41 -8.92
CA LEU A 84 2.69 -17.47 -7.60
C LEU A 84 1.28 -18.05 -7.71
N VAL A 85 0.52 -17.57 -8.69
CA VAL A 85 -0.83 -18.04 -8.96
C VAL A 85 -0.83 -19.50 -9.36
N ALA A 86 0.08 -19.94 -10.25
CA ALA A 86 0.17 -21.34 -10.67
C ALA A 86 0.43 -22.29 -9.49
N ILE A 87 1.25 -21.88 -8.53
CA ILE A 87 1.52 -22.65 -7.31
C ILE A 87 0.28 -22.75 -6.42
N MET A 88 -0.48 -21.65 -6.29
CA MET A 88 -1.64 -21.53 -5.40
C MET A 88 -2.94 -22.01 -6.03
N GLN A 89 -3.01 -22.12 -7.36
CA GLN A 89 -4.24 -22.44 -8.07
C GLN A 89 -4.71 -23.86 -7.74
N GLY A 90 -5.97 -23.97 -7.29
CA GLY A 90 -6.59 -25.25 -6.97
C GLY A 90 -6.04 -25.95 -5.73
N ARG A 91 -5.23 -25.26 -4.91
CA ARG A 91 -4.65 -25.82 -3.68
C ARG A 91 -4.89 -24.90 -2.49
N THR A 92 -5.19 -25.49 -1.34
CA THR A 92 -5.23 -24.79 -0.06
C THR A 92 -3.86 -24.89 0.59
N LEU A 93 -3.11 -23.78 0.61
CA LEU A 93 -1.71 -23.78 1.04
C LEU A 93 -1.46 -22.79 2.18
N SER A 94 -0.59 -23.16 3.11
CA SER A 94 -0.03 -22.26 4.10
C SER A 94 1.19 -21.50 3.53
N TYR A 95 1.60 -20.41 4.19
CA TYR A 95 2.81 -19.66 3.78
C TYR A 95 4.05 -20.55 3.63
N GLN A 96 4.24 -21.50 4.55
CA GLN A 96 5.39 -22.42 4.51
C GLN A 96 5.30 -23.38 3.33
N ALA A 97 4.11 -23.89 3.03
CA ALA A 97 3.89 -24.75 1.87
C ALA A 97 4.13 -24.00 0.55
N ILE A 98 3.73 -22.72 0.48
CA ILE A 98 3.99 -21.86 -0.68
C ILE A 98 5.49 -21.65 -0.85
N LEU A 99 6.24 -21.33 0.22
CA LEU A 99 7.70 -21.20 0.15
C LEU A 99 8.38 -22.49 -0.31
N ALA A 100 7.96 -23.63 0.23
CA ALA A 100 8.50 -24.93 -0.17
C ALA A 100 8.21 -25.23 -1.65
N ALA A 101 7.03 -24.88 -2.16
CA ALA A 101 6.67 -25.03 -3.56
C ALA A 101 7.47 -24.07 -4.47
N ILE A 102 7.69 -22.83 -4.04
CA ILE A 102 8.52 -21.86 -4.77
C ILE A 102 9.94 -22.39 -4.94
N ASN A 103 10.54 -22.92 -3.87
CA ASN A 103 11.88 -23.47 -3.94
C ASN A 103 11.99 -24.71 -4.86
N ARG A 104 10.88 -25.42 -5.09
CA ARG A 104 10.83 -26.58 -6.00
C ARG A 104 10.74 -26.18 -7.47
N GLU A 105 9.84 -25.24 -7.78
CA GLU A 105 9.56 -24.82 -9.16
C GLU A 105 10.54 -23.75 -9.66
N HIS A 106 11.05 -22.92 -8.75
CA HIS A 106 11.91 -21.78 -9.04
C HIS A 106 13.08 -21.71 -8.05
N GLY A 107 13.99 -22.68 -8.16
CA GLY A 107 15.19 -22.78 -7.31
C GLY A 107 16.16 -21.59 -7.41
N ASP A 108 16.02 -20.76 -8.45
CA ASP A 108 16.84 -19.57 -8.68
C ASP A 108 16.36 -18.35 -7.89
N ILE A 109 15.13 -18.36 -7.37
CA ILE A 109 14.50 -17.18 -6.75
C ILE A 109 14.51 -17.31 -5.22
N THR A 110 15.37 -16.53 -4.57
CA THR A 110 15.45 -16.51 -3.10
C THR A 110 14.42 -15.56 -2.48
N ILE A 111 13.18 -16.03 -2.30
CA ILE A 111 12.12 -15.26 -1.61
C ILE A 111 12.15 -15.49 -0.10
N THR A 112 12.05 -14.39 0.66
CA THR A 112 11.89 -14.43 2.12
C THR A 112 10.41 -14.44 2.52
N LEU A 113 10.09 -15.04 3.68
CA LEU A 113 8.73 -15.06 4.24
C LEU A 113 8.02 -13.69 4.26
N PRO A 114 8.64 -12.57 4.74
CA PRO A 114 7.97 -11.27 4.74
C PRO A 114 7.68 -10.73 3.34
N GLN A 115 8.49 -11.07 2.34
CA GLN A 115 8.22 -10.69 0.94
C GLN A 115 7.03 -11.47 0.39
N LEU A 116 6.94 -12.76 0.70
CA LEU A 116 5.78 -13.57 0.34
C LEU A 116 4.50 -13.04 1.00
N GLN A 117 4.55 -12.71 2.30
CA GLN A 117 3.41 -12.15 3.03
C GLN A 117 2.90 -10.86 2.39
N LYS A 118 3.79 -9.92 2.02
CA LYS A 118 3.40 -8.68 1.33
C LYS A 118 2.69 -8.96 0.00
N ARG A 119 3.14 -9.97 -0.74
CA ARG A 119 2.55 -10.35 -2.03
C ARG A 119 1.20 -11.02 -1.90
N VAL A 120 1.06 -11.96 -0.96
CA VAL A 120 -0.23 -12.60 -0.65
C VAL A 120 -1.21 -11.57 -0.10
N PHE A 121 -0.74 -10.62 0.70
CA PHE A 121 -1.57 -9.52 1.18
C PHE A 121 -2.04 -8.61 0.02
N ALA A 122 -1.16 -8.28 -0.93
CA ALA A 122 -1.54 -7.53 -2.12
C ALA A 122 -2.56 -8.29 -2.99
N LEU A 123 -2.43 -9.62 -3.11
CA LEU A 123 -3.44 -10.47 -3.76
C LEU A 123 -4.80 -10.36 -3.05
N LEU A 124 -4.80 -10.46 -1.72
CA LEU A 124 -6.01 -10.36 -0.89
C LEU A 124 -6.70 -8.99 -0.98
N GLN A 125 -5.93 -7.92 -1.20
CA GLN A 125 -6.46 -6.57 -1.39
C GLN A 125 -6.98 -6.31 -2.81
N SER A 126 -6.65 -7.17 -3.78
CA SER A 126 -6.99 -6.95 -5.17
C SER A 126 -8.39 -7.46 -5.50
N ASN A 127 -9.20 -6.64 -6.17
CA ASN A 127 -10.56 -7.02 -6.60
C ASN A 127 -10.57 -7.98 -7.81
N LEU A 128 -9.40 -8.29 -8.37
CA LEU A 128 -9.24 -9.10 -9.58
C LEU A 128 -8.87 -10.55 -9.25
N VAL A 129 -8.69 -10.86 -7.97
CA VAL A 129 -8.32 -12.17 -7.47
C VAL A 129 -9.28 -12.57 -6.37
N GLU A 130 -9.88 -13.74 -6.51
CA GLU A 130 -10.72 -14.34 -5.50
C GLU A 130 -9.88 -15.31 -4.68
N ILE A 131 -9.48 -14.86 -3.49
CA ILE A 131 -8.67 -15.62 -2.55
C ILE A 131 -9.39 -15.71 -1.20
N HIS A 132 -9.57 -16.94 -0.73
CA HIS A 132 -10.16 -17.22 0.57
C HIS A 132 -9.08 -17.48 1.59
N ARG A 133 -9.17 -16.78 2.72
CA ARG A 133 -8.36 -17.04 3.90
C ARG A 133 -9.14 -17.94 4.85
N HIS A 134 -8.53 -19.04 5.25
CA HIS A 134 -9.09 -19.95 6.23
C HIS A 134 -8.42 -19.72 7.58
N ASP A 135 -9.19 -19.21 8.53
CA ASP A 135 -8.80 -19.03 9.93
C ASP A 135 -9.28 -20.18 10.84
N ASP A 136 -10.07 -21.11 10.29
CA ASP A 136 -10.60 -22.29 11.01
C ASP A 136 -9.53 -23.36 11.31
N MET A 137 -8.34 -23.20 10.74
CA MET A 137 -7.20 -24.10 10.90
C MET A 137 -6.14 -23.48 11.83
N PRO A 138 -5.32 -24.30 12.52
CA PRO A 138 -4.33 -23.82 13.48
C PRO A 138 -3.23 -22.94 12.85
N VAL A 139 -3.09 -23.00 11.53
CA VAL A 139 -2.22 -22.14 10.72
C VAL A 139 -3.08 -21.49 9.65
N THR A 140 -2.78 -20.24 9.27
CA THR A 140 -3.50 -19.55 8.21
C THR A 140 -3.24 -20.21 6.86
N HIS A 141 -4.32 -20.63 6.19
CA HIS A 141 -4.27 -21.19 4.84
C HIS A 141 -4.99 -20.28 3.86
N PHE A 142 -4.54 -20.34 2.61
CA PHE A 142 -5.11 -19.59 1.50
C PHE A 142 -5.56 -20.54 0.41
N THR A 143 -6.74 -20.28 -0.10
CA THR A 143 -7.29 -20.99 -1.27
C THR A 143 -7.54 -19.96 -2.35
N LEU A 144 -6.85 -20.13 -3.48
CA LEU A 144 -7.03 -19.29 -4.65
C LEU A 144 -8.12 -19.92 -5.53
N ILE A 145 -9.26 -19.22 -5.66
CA ILE A 145 -10.43 -19.72 -6.41
C ILE A 145 -10.34 -19.27 -7.86
N ASN A 146 -10.16 -17.97 -8.09
CA ASN A 146 -10.16 -17.39 -9.42
C ASN A 146 -9.19 -16.22 -9.54
N VAL A 147 -8.66 -16.00 -10.74
CA VAL A 147 -7.75 -14.91 -11.07
C VAL A 147 -8.14 -14.35 -12.44
N ASP A 148 -8.48 -13.06 -12.49
CA ASP A 148 -8.70 -12.36 -13.76
C ASP A 148 -7.36 -12.19 -14.50
N PRO A 149 -7.26 -12.53 -15.80
CA PRO A 149 -6.06 -12.28 -16.61
C PRO A 149 -5.51 -10.84 -16.54
N ARG A 150 -6.35 -9.84 -16.28
CA ARG A 150 -5.95 -8.43 -16.09
C ARG A 150 -5.03 -8.23 -14.89
N PHE A 151 -5.11 -9.12 -13.90
CA PHE A 151 -4.27 -9.09 -12.72
C PHE A 151 -2.79 -9.19 -13.09
N TYR A 152 -2.43 -10.06 -14.04
CA TYR A 152 -1.03 -10.24 -14.46
C TYR A 152 -0.45 -8.96 -15.07
N ALA A 153 -1.23 -8.23 -15.88
CA ALA A 153 -0.80 -6.96 -16.49
C ALA A 153 -0.60 -5.83 -15.46
N LEU A 154 -1.39 -5.82 -14.37
CA LEU A 154 -1.22 -4.86 -13.28
C LEU A 154 -0.06 -5.23 -12.37
N SER A 155 0.15 -6.53 -12.14
CA SER A 155 1.28 -7.00 -11.34
C SER A 155 2.62 -6.68 -12.00
N ASP A 156 2.73 -6.77 -13.33
CA ASP A 156 3.97 -6.42 -14.03
C ASP A 156 4.31 -4.94 -13.89
N LYS A 157 3.28 -4.07 -13.94
CA LYS A 157 3.43 -2.63 -13.72
C LYS A 157 3.87 -2.31 -12.29
N ASN A 158 3.37 -3.06 -11.31
CA ASN A 158 3.73 -2.87 -9.90
C ASN A 158 5.12 -3.44 -9.57
N ALA A 159 5.63 -4.40 -10.34
CA ALA A 159 6.99 -4.91 -10.20
C ALA A 159 8.06 -3.93 -10.72
N ARG A 160 7.69 -3.01 -11.62
CA ARG A 160 8.58 -2.01 -12.22
C ARG A 160 8.62 -0.67 -11.46
N ALA A 161 7.69 -0.42 -10.54
CA ALA A 161 7.54 0.84 -9.81
C ALA A 161 8.40 0.87 -8.53
#